data_AF-A0A7S3LG23-F1
#
_entry.id   AF-A0A7S3LG23-F1
#
_cell.length_a   1.000
_cell.length_b   1.000
_cell.length_c   1.000
_cell.angle_alpha   90.00
_cell.angle_beta   90.00
_cell.angle_gamma   90.00
#
_symmetry.space_group_name_H-M   'P 1'
#
loop_
_entity.id
_entity.type
_entity.pdbx_description
1 polymer ?
#
loop_
_entity_poly.entity_id
_entity_poly.type
_entity_poly.pdbx_seq_one_letter_code
_entity_poly.pdbx_strand_id
1 'polypeptide(L)'
;NENVNYMRLSGTQFLTPGFIDCHVHAPQYSFTGTATDKPLMKWLEAYTFPAESSLKDLKLAEIVYDKLVNCLIRNGTTTALYFATKDIEPCKVLSNVCAKIGQRE
;
A
#
# COMPACT_ATOMS: atom_id res chain seq x y z
N ASN A 1 -18.41 -4.91 39.18
CA ASN A 1 -19.24 -4.97 37.98
C ASN A 1 -18.68 -4.00 36.95
N GLU A 2 -17.85 -4.49 36.03
CA GLU A 2 -17.32 -3.66 34.95
C GLU A 2 -18.42 -3.38 33.92
N ASN A 3 -18.63 -2.11 33.58
CA ASN A 3 -19.55 -1.70 32.53
C ASN A 3 -18.94 -2.05 31.17
N VAL A 4 -19.30 -3.21 30.62
CA VAL A 4 -18.90 -3.63 29.28
C VAL A 4 -19.75 -2.92 28.23
N ASN A 5 -19.11 -2.27 27.26
CA ASN A 5 -19.78 -1.64 26.13
C ASN A 5 -19.94 -2.65 24.99
N TYR A 6 -21.17 -2.84 24.51
CA TYR A 6 -21.48 -3.77 23.42
C TYR A 6 -21.79 -2.99 22.14
N MET A 7 -21.13 -3.35 21.04
CA MET A 7 -21.50 -2.92 19.70
C MET A 7 -22.21 -4.05 18.97
N ARG A 8 -23.47 -3.83 18.59
CA ARG A 8 -24.30 -4.83 17.90
C ARG A 8 -24.35 -4.54 16.41
N LEU A 9 -23.97 -5.51 15.59
CA LEU A 9 -24.08 -5.45 14.13
C LEU A 9 -25.54 -5.59 13.68
N SER A 10 -25.86 -5.04 12.50
CA SER A 10 -27.16 -5.27 11.87
C SER A 10 -27.29 -6.73 11.37
N GLY A 11 -28.51 -7.17 11.04
CA GLY A 11 -28.75 -8.53 10.53
C GLY A 11 -28.12 -8.82 9.16
N THR A 12 -27.57 -7.81 8.48
CA THR A 12 -26.89 -7.93 7.17
C THR A 12 -25.40 -7.65 7.26
N GLN A 13 -24.87 -7.38 8.46
CA GLN A 13 -23.46 -7.13 8.71
C GLN A 13 -22.80 -8.37 9.30
N PHE A 14 -21.56 -8.60 8.89
CA PHE A 14 -20.70 -9.64 9.44
C PHE A 14 -19.28 -9.10 9.54
N LEU A 15 -18.48 -9.73 10.40
CA LEU A 15 -17.06 -9.46 10.53
C LEU A 15 -16.28 -10.61 9.90
N THR A 16 -15.16 -10.28 9.30
CA THR A 16 -14.15 -11.24 8.87
C THR A 16 -12.80 -10.78 9.40
N PRO A 17 -11.80 -11.68 9.49
CA PRO A 17 -10.42 -11.25 9.60
C PRO A 17 -10.07 -10.29 8.45
N GLY A 18 -9.13 -9.39 8.72
CA GLY A 18 -8.56 -8.55 7.67
C GLY A 18 -7.74 -9.38 6.69
N PHE A 19 -7.69 -8.95 5.44
CA PHE A 19 -6.91 -9.63 4.41
C PHE A 19 -5.41 -9.36 4.58
N ILE A 20 -4.62 -10.34 4.15
CA ILE A 20 -3.16 -10.30 4.18
C ILE A 20 -2.68 -10.34 2.73
N ASP A 21 -2.04 -9.25 2.30
CA ASP A 21 -1.39 -9.18 1.00
C ASP A 21 0.10 -9.56 1.17
N CYS A 22 0.46 -10.74 0.68
CA CYS A 22 1.81 -11.27 0.85
C CYS A 22 2.84 -10.66 -0.12
N HIS A 23 2.43 -9.82 -1.09
CA HIS A 23 3.33 -9.26 -2.08
C HIS A 23 2.73 -8.07 -2.83
N VAL A 24 3.24 -6.86 -2.53
CA VAL A 24 2.83 -5.65 -3.25
C VAL A 24 4.01 -4.71 -3.50
N HIS A 25 4.15 -4.24 -4.74
CA HIS A 25 5.15 -3.23 -5.10
C HIS A 25 4.60 -1.82 -4.88
N ALA A 26 4.90 -1.24 -3.72
CA ALA A 26 4.44 0.09 -3.36
C ALA A 26 4.76 1.21 -4.38
N PRO A 27 5.98 1.30 -4.94
CA PRO A 27 6.34 2.42 -5.81
C PRO A 27 5.69 2.34 -7.19
N GLN A 28 5.15 1.18 -7.57
CA GLN A 28 4.50 0.95 -8.86
C GLN A 28 3.01 1.33 -8.85
N TYR A 29 2.48 1.76 -7.70
CA TYR A 29 1.09 2.15 -7.56
C TYR A 29 0.68 3.30 -8.49
N SER A 30 1.62 4.22 -8.78
CA SER A 30 1.39 5.42 -9.60
C SER A 30 0.91 5.12 -11.02
N PHE A 31 1.21 3.95 -11.57
CA PHE A 31 0.80 3.54 -12.91
C PHE A 31 -0.03 2.25 -12.92
N THR A 32 -0.49 1.78 -11.75
CA THR A 32 -1.31 0.57 -11.64
C THR A 32 -2.58 0.69 -12.51
N GLY A 33 -2.86 -0.37 -13.27
CA GLY A 33 -3.96 -0.39 -14.24
C GLY A 33 -3.60 0.22 -15.62
N THR A 34 -2.37 0.67 -15.81
CA THR A 34 -1.85 1.17 -17.09
C THR A 34 -0.53 0.48 -17.46
N ALA A 35 0.05 0.83 -18.62
CA ALA A 35 1.37 0.38 -19.04
C ALA A 35 1.54 -1.15 -19.03
N THR A 36 0.58 -1.88 -19.59
CA THR A 36 0.54 -3.36 -19.64
C THR A 36 0.85 -3.94 -21.02
N ASP A 37 1.43 -3.13 -21.91
CA ASP A 37 1.58 -3.40 -23.34
C ASP A 37 2.94 -4.02 -23.74
N LYS A 38 3.82 -4.30 -22.77
CA LYS A 38 5.20 -4.76 -23.03
C LYS A 38 5.54 -6.07 -22.32
N PRO A 39 6.43 -6.90 -22.91
CA PRO A 39 7.04 -8.02 -22.19
C PRO A 39 7.82 -7.56 -20.96
N LEU A 40 7.91 -8.41 -19.93
CA LEU A 40 8.43 -8.06 -18.60
C LEU A 40 9.71 -7.23 -18.62
N MET A 41 10.77 -7.67 -19.30
CA MET A 41 12.05 -6.94 -19.29
C MET A 41 11.93 -5.54 -19.90
N LYS A 42 11.15 -5.40 -20.98
CA LYS A 42 10.89 -4.10 -21.61
C LYS A 42 9.95 -3.23 -20.76
N TRP A 43 9.02 -3.85 -20.05
CA TRP A 43 8.12 -3.17 -19.12
C TRP A 43 8.88 -2.61 -17.91
N LEU A 44 9.86 -3.37 -17.40
CA LEU A 44 10.73 -2.93 -16.32
C LEU A 44 11.50 -1.66 -16.70
N GLU A 45 12.17 -1.69 -17.86
CA GLU A 45 12.95 -0.57 -18.38
C GLU A 45 12.09 0.65 -18.73
N ALA A 46 10.93 0.44 -19.37
CA ALA A 46 10.10 1.53 -19.87
C ALA A 46 9.27 2.22 -18.78
N TYR A 47 8.84 1.48 -17.74
CA TYR A 47 7.85 1.97 -16.78
C TYR A 47 8.29 1.84 -15.34
N THR A 48 8.73 0.64 -14.94
CA THR A 48 8.98 0.32 -13.54
C THR A 48 10.17 1.08 -12.98
N PHE A 49 11.36 0.92 -13.59
CA PHE A 49 12.57 1.57 -13.09
C PHE A 49 12.47 3.11 -13.09
N PRO A 50 11.91 3.75 -14.14
CA PRO A 50 11.65 5.19 -14.09
C PRO A 50 10.71 5.58 -12.93
N ALA A 51 9.58 4.89 -12.76
CA ALA A 51 8.62 5.18 -11.68
C ALA A 51 9.26 5.03 -10.30
N GLU A 52 9.97 3.92 -10.05
CA GLU A 52 10.66 3.69 -8.78
C GLU A 52 11.74 4.74 -8.50
N SER A 53 12.53 5.09 -9.52
CA SER A 53 13.59 6.11 -9.37
C SER A 53 13.06 7.52 -9.12
N SER A 54 11.83 7.82 -9.57
CA SER A 54 11.20 9.13 -9.36
C SER A 54 10.89 9.42 -7.88
N LEU A 55 10.74 8.37 -7.06
CA LEU A 55 10.44 8.52 -5.64
C LEU A 55 11.63 8.98 -4.79
N LYS A 56 12.79 9.23 -5.40
CA LYS A 56 13.86 10.02 -4.77
C LYS A 56 13.36 11.42 -4.35
N ASP A 57 12.34 11.94 -5.02
CA ASP A 57 11.54 13.03 -4.49
C ASP A 57 10.61 12.49 -3.38
N LEU A 58 10.97 12.78 -2.13
CA LEU A 58 10.24 12.29 -0.96
C LEU A 58 8.80 12.82 -0.88
N LYS A 59 8.49 13.97 -1.49
CA LYS A 59 7.10 14.46 -1.54
C LYS A 59 6.26 13.60 -2.48
N LEU A 60 6.84 13.18 -3.61
CA LEU A 60 6.17 12.25 -4.52
C LEU A 60 6.01 10.87 -3.87
N ALA A 61 7.03 10.39 -3.16
CA ALA A 61 6.96 9.15 -2.40
C ALA A 61 5.80 9.17 -1.40
N GLU A 62 5.67 10.23 -0.60
CA GLU A 62 4.57 10.40 0.36
C GLU A 62 3.21 10.37 -0.34
N ILE A 63 3.03 11.09 -1.45
CA ILE A 63 1.78 11.10 -2.22
C ILE A 63 1.42 9.70 -2.74
N VAL A 64 2.39 8.97 -3.28
CA VAL A 64 2.15 7.63 -3.86
C VAL A 64 1.81 6.64 -2.76
N TYR A 65 2.59 6.61 -1.68
CA TYR A 65 2.39 5.66 -0.59
C TYR A 65 1.13 5.95 0.22
N ASP A 66 0.81 7.22 0.50
CA ASP A 66 -0.43 7.59 1.19
C ASP A 66 -1.65 7.12 0.40
N LYS A 67 -1.67 7.31 -0.93
CA LYS A 67 -2.76 6.82 -1.76
C LYS A 67 -2.87 5.29 -1.77
N LEU A 68 -1.74 4.59 -1.88
CA LEU A 68 -1.72 3.12 -1.89
C LEU A 68 -2.24 2.55 -0.58
N VAL A 69 -1.68 2.97 0.55
CA VAL A 69 -1.99 2.40 1.87
C VAL A 69 -3.45 2.66 2.23
N ASN A 70 -3.97 3.87 1.94
CA ASN A 70 -5.39 4.16 2.08
C ASN A 70 -6.27 3.29 1.17
N CYS A 71 -5.82 3.02 -0.06
CA CYS A 71 -6.54 2.12 -0.97
C CYS A 71 -6.61 0.70 -0.40
N LEU A 72 -5.49 0.16 0.07
CA LEU A 72 -5.41 -1.19 0.61
C LEU A 72 -6.27 -1.37 1.86
N ILE A 73 -6.21 -0.43 2.81
CA ILE A 73 -7.08 -0.44 4.01
C ILE A 73 -8.56 -0.39 3.63
N ARG A 74 -8.95 0.49 2.68
CA ARG A 74 -10.34 0.58 2.22
C ARG A 74 -10.84 -0.69 1.54
N ASN A 75 -9.94 -1.51 1.00
CA ASN A 75 -10.25 -2.80 0.38
C ASN A 75 -10.04 -4.00 1.33
N GLY A 76 -9.80 -3.75 2.62
CA GLY A 76 -9.73 -4.79 3.65
C GLY A 76 -8.35 -5.40 3.88
N THR A 77 -7.31 -4.95 3.18
CA THR A 77 -5.93 -5.39 3.41
C THR A 77 -5.38 -4.73 4.67
N THR A 78 -5.35 -5.49 5.76
CA THR A 78 -4.89 -5.02 7.07
C THR A 78 -3.41 -5.27 7.31
N THR A 79 -2.82 -6.23 6.59
CA THR A 79 -1.39 -6.56 6.62
C THR A 79 -0.87 -6.67 5.20
N ALA A 80 0.27 -6.04 4.89
CA ALA A 80 0.86 -6.07 3.57
C ALA A 80 2.38 -6.23 3.62
N LEU A 81 2.93 -7.15 2.82
CA LEU A 81 4.37 -7.25 2.60
C LEU A 81 4.76 -6.39 1.39
N TYR A 82 5.38 -5.25 1.67
CA TYR A 82 5.76 -4.28 0.66
C TYR A 82 7.15 -4.50 0.07
N PHE A 83 7.22 -4.41 -1.25
CA PHE A 83 8.44 -4.05 -1.98
C PHE A 83 8.45 -2.53 -2.19
N ALA A 84 9.48 -1.88 -1.65
CA ALA A 84 9.72 -0.45 -1.81
C ALA A 84 10.71 -0.18 -2.95
N THR A 85 11.41 0.95 -2.93
CA THR A 85 12.50 1.23 -3.87
C THR A 85 13.84 0.78 -3.30
N LYS A 86 14.92 0.86 -4.10
CA LYS A 86 16.27 0.58 -3.63
C LYS A 86 16.85 1.64 -2.67
N ASP A 87 16.27 2.83 -2.64
CA ASP A 87 16.78 3.97 -1.88
C ASP A 87 16.15 3.98 -0.47
N ILE A 88 16.95 4.21 0.57
CA ILE A 88 16.49 4.04 1.97
C ILE A 88 15.48 5.09 2.43
N GLU A 89 15.60 6.34 1.96
CA GLU A 89 14.74 7.43 2.42
C GLU A 89 13.28 7.26 1.99
N PRO A 90 12.95 6.91 0.72
CA PRO A 90 11.58 6.54 0.36
C PRO A 90 11.03 5.35 1.15
N CYS A 91 11.85 4.35 1.47
CA CYS A 91 11.42 3.21 2.31
C CYS A 91 10.97 3.67 3.71
N LYS A 92 11.68 4.63 4.32
CA LYS A 92 11.25 5.23 5.59
C LYS A 92 9.94 5.99 5.47
N VAL A 93 9.72 6.69 4.34
CA VAL A 93 8.44 7.37 4.07
C VAL A 93 7.29 6.36 4.04
N LEU A 94 7.46 5.23 3.35
CA LEU A 94 6.44 4.16 3.34
C LEU A 94 6.10 3.69 4.76
N SER A 95 7.12 3.38 5.57
CA SER A 95 6.90 2.92 6.94
C SER A 95 6.20 3.96 7.82
N ASN A 96 6.57 5.24 7.68
CA ASN A 96 5.88 6.33 8.37
C ASN A 96 4.41 6.46 7.96
N VAL A 97 4.10 6.26 6.67
CA VAL A 97 2.72 6.29 6.15
C VAL A 97 1.92 5.13 6.73
N CYS A 98 2.46 3.91 6.72
CA CYS A 98 1.81 2.74 7.32
C CYS A 98 1.56 2.93 8.81
N ALA A 99 2.55 3.43 9.57
CA ALA A 99 2.41 3.75 10.99
C ALA A 99 1.34 4.83 11.25
N LYS A 100 1.29 5.88 10.42
CA LYS A 100 0.30 6.97 10.51
C LYS A 100 -1.12 6.46 10.26
N ILE A 101 -1.32 5.58 9.28
CA ILE A 101 -2.63 5.02 8.93
C ILE A 101 -3.03 3.87 9.85
N GLY A 102 -2.05 3.19 10.47
CA GLY A 102 -2.25 2.03 11.33
C GLY A 102 -2.34 0.70 10.57
N GLN A 103 -1.78 0.62 9.36
CA GLN A 103 -1.66 -0.66 8.65
C GLN A 103 -0.45 -1.43 9.17
N ARG A 104 -0.58 -2.76 9.31
CA ARG A 104 0.54 -3.65 9.62
C ARG A 104 1.35 -3.91 8.35
N GLU A 105 2.66 -3.80 8.46
CA GLU A 105 3.65 -4.13 7.42
C GLU A 105 4.67 -5.16 7.93
#